data_AF-B8LTY9-F1
#
_entry.id   AF-B8LTY9-F1
#
_cell.length_a   1.000
_cell.length_b   1.000
_cell.length_c   1.000
_cell.angle_alpha   90.00
_cell.angle_beta   90.00
_cell.angle_gamma   90.00
#
_symmetry.space_group_name_H-M   'P 1'
#
loop_
_entity.id
_entity.type
_entity.pdbx_description
1 polymer ?
#
loop_
_entity_poly.entity_id
_entity_poly.type
_entity_poly.pdbx_seq_one_letter_code
_entity_poly.pdbx_strand_id
1 'polypeptide(L)'
;MEFYFQNAKRRFEVPIYYELYDLLHDAAERKEDFADIDEDVASAVRESIKKYMKYYTFMDISDTYYTALILDPRVKGDLLLYELDDEDTGRKILQALRGNLHEKYPDTTN
;
A
#
# COMPACT_ATOMS: atom_id res chain seq x y z
N MET A 1 3.50 -5.66 -19.20
CA MET A 1 4.16 -4.99 -18.07
C MET A 1 3.42 -3.69 -17.72
N GLU A 2 3.15 -2.80 -18.69
CA GLU A 2 2.31 -1.58 -18.49
C GLU A 2 0.88 -1.84 -17.97
N PHE A 3 0.25 -2.96 -18.35
CA PHE A 3 -1.11 -3.30 -17.90
C PHE A 3 -1.18 -3.61 -16.39
N TYR A 4 -0.08 -4.09 -15.79
CA TYR A 4 0.00 -4.30 -14.35
C TYR A 4 0.19 -2.99 -13.58
N PHE A 5 0.93 -2.02 -14.16
CA PHE A 5 1.14 -0.71 -13.56
C PHE A 5 -0.12 0.17 -13.49
N GLN A 6 -0.96 0.14 -14.52
CA GLN A 6 -2.23 0.88 -14.51
C GLN A 6 -3.23 0.33 -13.47
N ASN A 7 -3.20 -0.97 -13.21
CA ASN A 7 -4.07 -1.61 -12.22
C ASN A 7 -3.48 -1.60 -10.79
N ALA A 8 -2.15 -1.57 -10.66
CA ALA A 8 -1.47 -1.38 -9.36
C ALA A 8 -1.71 0.02 -8.78
N LYS A 9 -1.99 1.03 -9.62
CA LYS A 9 -2.38 2.38 -9.21
C LYS A 9 -3.68 2.44 -8.40
N ARG A 10 -4.46 1.34 -8.33
CA ARG A 10 -5.68 1.20 -7.50
C ARG A 10 -5.56 0.17 -6.37
N ARG A 11 -4.39 -0.42 -6.12
CA ARG A 11 -4.17 -1.46 -5.08
C ARG A 11 -3.46 -0.90 -3.86
N PHE A 12 -4.23 -0.66 -2.79
CA PHE A 12 -3.98 -0.38 -1.36
C PHE A 12 -2.59 -0.06 -0.77
N GLU A 13 -1.46 -0.23 -1.46
CA GLU A 13 -0.14 0.09 -0.92
C GLU A 13 0.79 0.84 -1.88
N VAL A 14 0.69 0.59 -3.18
CA VAL A 14 1.34 1.45 -4.18
C VAL A 14 0.78 2.88 -4.16
N PRO A 15 -0.55 3.09 -3.99
CA PRO A 15 -1.12 4.41 -3.76
C PRO A 15 -0.54 5.09 -2.53
N ILE A 16 -0.31 4.38 -1.43
CA ILE A 16 0.21 4.98 -0.18
C ILE A 16 1.61 5.58 -0.40
N TYR A 17 2.47 4.90 -1.16
CA TYR A 17 3.79 5.44 -1.48
C TYR A 17 3.71 6.67 -2.39
N TYR A 18 2.84 6.67 -3.40
CA TYR A 18 2.67 7.86 -4.24
C TYR A 18 2.00 9.02 -3.48
N GLU A 19 0.97 8.74 -2.68
CA GLU A 19 0.28 9.71 -1.82
C GLU A 19 1.24 10.29 -0.77
N LEU A 20 2.09 9.46 -0.16
CA LEU A 20 3.11 9.94 0.77
C LEU A 20 4.16 10.80 0.06
N TYR A 21 4.57 10.43 -1.15
CA TYR A 21 5.49 11.26 -1.92
C TYR A 21 4.87 12.62 -2.27
N ASP A 22 3.63 12.63 -2.74
CA ASP A 22 2.90 13.85 -3.08
C ASP A 22 2.74 14.74 -1.84
N LEU A 23 2.35 14.17 -0.69
CA LEU A 23 2.25 14.87 0.59
C LEU A 23 3.59 15.48 1.03
N LEU A 24 4.68 14.71 0.95
CA LEU A 24 6.03 15.19 1.30
C LEU A 24 6.48 16.28 0.33
N HIS A 25 6.14 16.16 -0.95
CA HIS A 25 6.46 17.16 -1.96
C HIS A 25 5.71 18.46 -1.73
N ASP A 26 4.41 18.40 -1.41
CA ASP A 26 3.61 19.58 -1.12
C ASP A 26 4.06 20.26 0.17
N ALA A 27 4.44 19.50 1.20
CA ALA A 27 5.08 20.04 2.38
C ALA A 27 6.44 20.69 2.09
N ALA A 28 7.32 20.04 1.31
CA ALA A 28 8.63 20.59 0.96
C ALA A 28 8.52 21.89 0.15
N GLU A 29 7.53 21.97 -0.75
CA GLU A 29 7.27 23.15 -1.59
C GLU A 29 6.31 24.15 -0.94
N ARG A 30 5.86 23.89 0.29
CA ARG A 30 4.93 24.74 1.05
C ARG A 30 3.69 25.09 0.23
N LYS A 31 3.06 24.07 -0.33
CA LYS A 31 1.84 24.16 -1.14
C LYS A 31 0.62 23.72 -0.35
N GLU A 32 -0.55 24.12 -0.84
CA GLU A 32 -1.84 23.67 -0.33
C GLU A 32 -1.96 23.86 1.19
N ASP A 33 -2.26 22.78 1.91
CA ASP A 33 -2.42 22.75 3.36
C ASP A 33 -1.11 23.04 4.13
N PHE A 34 0.03 23.09 3.43
CA PHE A 34 1.37 23.33 4.00
C PHE A 34 1.93 24.72 3.73
N ALA A 35 1.15 25.66 3.18
CA ALA A 35 1.64 27.00 2.85
C ALA A 35 2.28 27.75 4.05
N ASP A 36 1.74 27.50 5.24
CA ASP A 36 2.09 28.22 6.46
C ASP A 36 3.15 27.53 7.33
N ILE A 37 3.71 26.39 6.90
CA ILE A 37 4.77 25.72 7.66
C ILE A 37 6.07 26.52 7.60
N ASP A 38 6.87 26.42 8.67
CA ASP A 38 8.18 27.08 8.77
C ASP A 38 9.14 26.57 7.69
N GLU A 39 10.00 27.45 7.18
CA GLU A 39 10.99 27.12 6.16
C GLU A 39 11.98 26.05 6.63
N ASP A 40 12.33 26.04 7.92
CA ASP A 40 13.21 25.01 8.49
C ASP A 40 12.53 23.64 8.48
N VAL A 41 11.21 23.60 8.67
CA VAL A 41 10.41 22.37 8.56
C VAL A 41 10.33 21.91 7.10
N ALA A 42 10.03 22.82 6.17
CA ALA A 42 10.01 22.51 4.73
C ALA A 42 11.37 22.00 4.22
N SER A 43 12.45 22.60 4.69
CA SER A 43 13.84 22.19 4.40
C SER A 43 14.13 20.77 4.93
N ALA A 44 13.73 20.47 6.17
CA ALA A 44 13.86 19.13 6.74
C ALA A 44 13.05 18.08 5.94
N VAL A 45 11.84 18.43 5.50
CA VAL A 45 11.03 17.55 4.66
C VAL A 45 11.70 17.31 3.30
N ARG A 46 12.28 18.34 2.66
CA ARG A 46 13.01 18.20 1.39
C ARG A 46 14.19 17.23 1.51
N GLU A 47 14.93 17.25 2.61
CA GLU A 47 15.98 16.26 2.88
C GLU A 47 15.40 14.86 3.15
N SER A 48 14.25 14.78 3.80
CA SER A 48 13.56 13.51 4.05
C SER A 48 13.12 12.81 2.76
N ILE A 49 12.77 13.56 1.72
CA ILE A 49 12.40 13.02 0.39
C ILE A 49 13.56 12.21 -0.21
N LYS A 50 14.81 12.64 -0.02
CA LYS A 50 15.98 11.87 -0.50
C LYS A 50 16.07 10.51 0.18
N LYS A 51 15.78 10.46 1.49
CA LYS A 51 15.75 9.22 2.26
C LYS A 51 14.56 8.35 1.84
N TYR A 52 13.39 8.95 1.63
CA TYR A 52 12.22 8.29 1.09
C TYR A 52 12.52 7.60 -0.25
N MET A 53 13.07 8.33 -1.22
CA MET A 53 13.42 7.79 -2.54
C MET A 53 14.39 6.61 -2.46
N LYS A 54 15.37 6.65 -1.54
CA LYS A 54 16.29 5.53 -1.34
C LYS A 54 15.57 4.24 -0.94
N TYR A 55 14.58 4.32 -0.04
CA TYR A 55 13.80 3.16 0.38
C TYR A 55 12.79 2.74 -0.69
N TYR A 56 12.13 3.70 -1.35
CA TYR A 56 11.23 3.44 -2.47
C TYR A 56 11.94 2.62 -3.56
N THR A 57 13.10 3.07 -4.05
CA THR A 57 13.85 2.37 -5.08
C THR A 57 14.26 0.96 -4.64
N PHE A 58 14.60 0.76 -3.36
CA PHE A 58 14.93 -0.57 -2.84
C PHE A 58 13.72 -1.51 -2.88
N MET A 59 12.53 -1.03 -2.51
CA MET A 59 11.30 -1.83 -2.56
C MET A 59 10.81 -2.06 -3.98
N ASP A 60 10.91 -1.06 -4.86
CA ASP A 60 10.46 -1.13 -6.24
C ASP A 60 11.22 -2.20 -7.05
N ILE A 61 12.51 -2.38 -6.73
CA ILE A 61 13.36 -3.42 -7.33
C ILE A 61 13.13 -4.79 -6.67
N SER A 62 12.51 -4.84 -5.49
CA SER A 62 12.35 -6.07 -4.72
C SER A 62 11.04 -6.78 -5.08
N ASP A 63 11.13 -7.76 -5.98
CA ASP A 63 10.04 -8.72 -6.24
C ASP A 63 9.58 -9.41 -4.93
N THR A 64 10.50 -9.61 -3.98
CA THR A 64 10.21 -10.19 -2.68
C THR A 64 9.27 -9.33 -1.85
N TYR A 65 9.43 -8.00 -1.88
CA TYR A 65 8.55 -7.09 -1.15
C TYR A 65 7.12 -7.20 -1.66
N TYR A 66 6.91 -7.05 -2.97
CA TYR A 66 5.59 -7.19 -3.59
C TYR A 66 5.01 -8.59 -3.44
N THR A 67 5.85 -9.63 -3.45
CA THR A 67 5.41 -11.02 -3.21
C THR A 67 4.91 -11.20 -1.79
N ALA A 68 5.68 -10.76 -0.78
CA ALA A 68 5.26 -10.83 0.62
C ALA A 68 3.96 -10.06 0.85
N LEU A 69 3.82 -8.92 0.19
CA LEU A 69 2.64 -8.08 0.27
C LEU A 69 1.38 -8.73 -0.29
N ILE A 70 1.47 -9.27 -1.50
CA ILE A 70 0.38 -10.01 -2.11
C ILE A 70 0.08 -11.29 -1.31
N LEU A 71 1.01 -11.79 -0.49
CA LEU A 71 0.77 -12.94 0.38
C LEU A 71 0.16 -12.57 1.74
N ASP A 72 0.14 -11.30 2.14
CA ASP A 72 -0.58 -10.87 3.34
C ASP A 72 -2.08 -11.19 3.18
N PRO A 73 -2.67 -12.00 4.07
CA PRO A 73 -4.07 -12.41 3.97
C PRO A 73 -5.08 -11.26 3.99
N ARG A 74 -4.72 -10.11 4.59
CA ARG A 74 -5.54 -8.89 4.61
C ARG A 74 -5.54 -8.25 3.24
N VAL A 75 -4.35 -8.01 2.68
CA VAL A 75 -4.17 -7.42 1.33
C VAL A 75 -4.81 -8.30 0.27
N LYS A 76 -4.62 -9.63 0.34
CA LYS A 76 -5.30 -10.60 -0.52
C LYS A 76 -6.81 -10.55 -0.38
N GLY A 77 -7.31 -10.41 0.84
CA GLY A 77 -8.74 -10.32 1.14
C GLY A 77 -9.37 -9.07 0.55
N ASP A 78 -8.73 -7.92 0.76
CA ASP A 78 -9.20 -6.63 0.24
C ASP A 78 -9.16 -6.60 -1.29
N LEU A 79 -8.13 -7.20 -1.90
CA LEU A 79 -8.08 -7.38 -3.34
C LEU A 79 -9.24 -8.23 -3.85
N LEU A 80 -9.56 -9.34 -3.17
CA LEU A 80 -10.68 -10.21 -3.53
C LEU A 80 -12.01 -9.48 -3.45
N LEU A 81 -12.20 -8.62 -2.45
CA LEU A 81 -13.40 -7.79 -2.32
C LEU A 81 -13.49 -6.74 -3.43
N TYR A 82 -12.36 -6.14 -3.83
CA TYR A 82 -12.34 -5.16 -4.92
C TYR A 82 -12.68 -5.77 -6.29
N GLU A 83 -12.22 -6.99 -6.57
CA GLU A 83 -12.48 -7.69 -7.85
C GLU A 83 -13.91 -8.25 -7.93
N LEU A 84 -14.68 -8.21 -6.84
CA LEU A 84 -16.05 -8.68 -6.78
C LEU A 84 -17.00 -7.47 -6.76
N ASP A 85 -17.83 -7.35 -7.79
CA ASP A 85 -18.76 -6.23 -7.94
C ASP A 85 -19.83 -6.14 -6.83
N ASP A 86 -20.08 -7.24 -6.11
CA ASP A 86 -21.04 -7.30 -5.00
C ASP A 86 -20.33 -7.51 -3.65
N GLU A 87 -20.37 -6.48 -2.80
CA GLU A 87 -19.67 -6.46 -1.52
C GLU A 87 -20.17 -7.55 -0.57
N ASP A 88 -21.49 -7.80 -0.52
CA ASP A 88 -22.08 -8.78 0.37
C ASP A 88 -21.70 -10.21 -0.02
N THR A 89 -21.72 -10.54 -1.32
CA THR A 89 -21.23 -11.82 -1.83
C THR A 89 -19.73 -11.94 -1.62
N GLY A 90 -18.96 -10.87 -1.85
CA GLY A 90 -17.52 -10.86 -1.61
C GLY A 90 -17.16 -11.17 -0.16
N ARG A 91 -17.85 -10.54 0.81
CA ARG A 91 -17.64 -10.81 2.24
C ARG A 91 -17.94 -12.26 2.61
N LYS A 92 -19.01 -12.84 2.05
CA LYS A 92 -19.36 -14.26 2.27
C LYS A 92 -18.29 -15.20 1.72
N ILE A 93 -17.79 -14.94 0.51
CA ILE A 93 -16.70 -15.72 -0.11
C ILE A 93 -15.42 -15.63 0.73
N LEU A 94 -15.05 -14.43 1.15
CA LEU A 94 -13.87 -14.21 1.99
C LEU A 94 -13.99 -14.95 3.33
N GLN A 95 -15.16 -14.93 3.95
CA GLN A 95 -15.41 -15.64 5.20
C GLN A 95 -15.32 -17.16 5.02
N ALA A 96 -15.91 -17.71 3.95
CA ALA A 96 -15.81 -19.14 3.63
C ALA A 96 -14.37 -19.57 3.36
N LEU A 97 -13.61 -18.77 2.61
CA LEU A 97 -12.17 -19.01 2.36
C LEU A 97 -11.37 -19.03 3.66
N ARG A 98 -11.59 -18.06 4.56
CA ARG A 98 -10.93 -18.02 5.88
C ARG A 98 -11.28 -19.25 6.72
N GLY A 99 -12.54 -19.66 6.74
CA GLY A 99 -12.99 -20.87 7.44
C GLY A 99 -12.30 -22.13 6.92
N ASN A 100 -12.29 -22.32 5.59
CA ASN A 100 -11.64 -23.47 4.95
C ASN A 100 -10.12 -23.49 5.19
N LEU A 101 -9.47 -22.32 5.18
CA LEU A 101 -8.05 -22.20 5.48
C LEU A 101 -7.75 -22.58 6.93
N HIS A 102 -8.57 -22.11 7.88
CA HIS A 102 -8.39 -22.44 9.30
C HIS A 102 -8.65 -23.92 9.59
N GLU A 103 -9.63 -24.55 8.91
CA GLU A 103 -9.86 -25.99 9.01
C GLU A 103 -8.66 -26.80 8.51
N LYS A 104 -8.07 -26.38 7.38
CA LYS A 104 -6.95 -27.09 6.75
C LYS A 104 -5.60 -26.81 7.41
N TYR A 105 -5.45 -25.61 7.96
CA TYR A 105 -4.25 -25.11 8.63
C TYR A 105 -4.66 -24.50 9.98
N PRO A 106 -4.99 -25.34 10.97
CA PRO A 106 -5.35 -24.86 12.30
C PRO A 106 -4.15 -24.13 12.93
N ASP A 107 -4.44 -23.14 13.77
CA ASP A 107 -3.38 -22.46 14.52
C ASP A 107 -2.62 -23.52 15.33
N THR A 108 -1.32 -23.66 15.09
CA THR A 108 -0.47 -24.53 15.90
C THR A 108 -0.32 -23.89 17.27
N THR A 109 -1.26 -24.12 18.19
CA THR A 109 -1.04 -23.91 19.61
C THR A 109 -0.06 -24.98 20.10
N ASN A 110 1.20 -24.61 20.25
CA ASN A 110 2.17 -25.22 21.16
C ASN A 110 2.65 -24.14 22.12
#